data_AF-A0A7V8ADP8-F1
#
_entry.id   AF-A0A7V8ADP8-F1
#
_cell.length_a   1.000
_cell.length_b   1.000
_cell.length_c   1.000
_cell.angle_alpha   90.00
_cell.angle_beta   90.00
_cell.angle_gamma   90.00
#
_symmetry.space_group_name_H-M   'P 1'
#
loop_
_entity.id
_entity.type
_entity.pdbx_description
1 polymer ?
#
loop_
_entity_poly.entity_id
_entity_poly.type
_entity_poly.pdbx_seq_one_letter_code
_entity_poly.pdbx_strand_id
1 'polypeptide(L)'
;MNLFLATTILLTLAAPAAAGETCSLKMMAVKGGVSYSHELPAVPGERASYAGPANKRGRGPQRELIFNAMLNEAGEGGFRLDYQVEVAEEKGPPRPPFQAQGKVPLRPGKQVLAASAAGWKLYFRLDGEACAGERGWEKAGTLSARLKCGKLSYPVSFAYLTNEQYMTVLYEEPAENTVRRLTVGLLPGPSAFDGTFQLQYVLNLREGGQVITDSQGKVLLAPGGGSQHAAAGRGCSFTVTASR
;
A
#
# COMPACT_ATOMS: atom_id res chain seq x y z
N MET A 1 -49.43 -7.41 59.50
CA MET A 1 -50.01 -8.19 58.38
C MET A 1 -49.27 -7.81 57.11
N ASN A 2 -48.37 -8.70 56.70
CA ASN A 2 -47.73 -8.94 55.39
C ASN A 2 -47.14 -7.79 54.54
N LEU A 3 -45.79 -7.76 54.56
CA LEU A 3 -44.88 -7.37 53.49
C LEU A 3 -45.22 -8.03 52.15
N PHE A 4 -45.10 -7.30 51.04
CA PHE A 4 -44.78 -7.87 49.73
C PHE A 4 -43.74 -6.98 49.02
N LEU A 5 -42.49 -7.45 48.98
CA LEU A 5 -41.45 -6.98 48.08
C LEU A 5 -41.65 -7.67 46.73
N ALA A 6 -41.85 -6.88 45.66
CA ALA A 6 -41.83 -7.37 44.29
C ALA A 6 -40.41 -7.23 43.72
N THR A 7 -39.72 -8.35 43.59
CA THR A 7 -38.38 -8.44 42.98
C THR A 7 -38.54 -8.64 41.47
N THR A 8 -38.33 -7.59 40.69
CA THR A 8 -38.33 -7.65 39.22
C THR A 8 -37.00 -8.24 38.73
N ILE A 9 -37.02 -9.49 38.28
CA ILE A 9 -35.87 -10.15 37.64
C ILE A 9 -35.81 -9.68 36.18
N LEU A 10 -34.87 -8.80 35.84
CA LEU A 10 -34.51 -8.52 34.45
C LEU A 10 -33.68 -9.70 33.92
N LEU A 11 -34.27 -10.54 33.06
CA LEU A 11 -33.52 -11.44 32.20
C LEU A 11 -32.86 -10.62 31.09
N THR A 12 -31.56 -10.34 31.22
CA THR A 12 -30.72 -9.92 30.11
C THR A 12 -30.47 -11.11 29.19
N LEU A 13 -31.24 -11.20 28.12
CA LEU A 13 -30.93 -12.05 26.96
C LEU A 13 -29.62 -11.54 26.35
N ALA A 14 -28.50 -12.14 26.74
CA ALA A 14 -27.24 -12.00 26.03
C ALA A 14 -27.42 -12.63 24.65
N ALA A 15 -27.62 -11.80 23.62
CA ALA A 15 -27.56 -12.25 22.25
C ALA A 15 -26.17 -12.89 22.03
N PRO A 16 -26.08 -14.11 21.45
CA PRO A 16 -24.80 -14.66 21.07
C PRO A 16 -24.16 -13.66 20.11
N ALA A 17 -22.99 -13.14 20.47
CA ALA A 17 -22.14 -12.45 19.52
C ALA A 17 -21.90 -13.46 18.39
N ALA A 18 -22.54 -13.27 17.25
CA ALA A 18 -22.19 -13.97 16.04
C ALA A 18 -20.69 -13.73 15.88
N ALA A 19 -19.90 -14.80 16.07
CA ALA A 19 -18.47 -14.76 15.85
C ALA A 19 -18.30 -14.51 14.35
N GLY A 20 -18.27 -13.23 13.98
CA GLY A 20 -18.09 -12.80 12.61
C GLY A 20 -16.81 -13.44 12.12
N GLU A 21 -16.92 -14.24 11.06
CA GLU A 21 -15.82 -14.91 10.41
C GLU A 21 -14.80 -13.84 9.99
N THR A 22 -13.78 -13.63 10.81
CA THR A 22 -12.82 -12.54 10.66
C THR A 22 -11.59 -13.07 9.95
N CYS A 23 -11.14 -12.38 8.91
CA CYS A 23 -9.86 -12.67 8.30
C CYS A 23 -8.73 -11.97 9.07
N SER A 24 -7.52 -12.47 8.93
CA SER A 24 -6.31 -11.82 9.43
C SER A 24 -5.55 -11.21 8.26
N LEU A 25 -5.34 -9.89 8.32
CA LEU A 25 -4.56 -9.15 7.34
C LEU A 25 -3.20 -8.78 7.94
N LYS A 26 -2.15 -9.43 7.44
CA LYS A 26 -0.78 -9.16 7.82
C LYS A 26 -0.10 -8.21 6.85
N MET A 27 0.49 -7.15 7.37
CA MET A 27 1.35 -6.21 6.64
C MET A 27 2.80 -6.38 7.07
N MET A 28 3.73 -6.27 6.11
CA MET A 28 5.17 -6.29 6.37
C MET A 28 5.91 -5.33 5.43
N ALA A 29 6.58 -4.33 5.99
CA ALA A 29 7.52 -3.45 5.30
C ALA A 29 8.97 -3.90 5.56
N VAL A 30 9.75 -4.08 4.50
CA VAL A 30 11.14 -4.56 4.56
C VAL A 30 12.09 -3.55 3.96
N LYS A 31 13.20 -3.24 4.63
CA LYS A 31 14.33 -2.47 4.09
C LYS A 31 15.65 -3.14 4.47
N GLY A 32 16.41 -3.57 3.47
CA GLY A 32 17.64 -4.34 3.70
C GLY A 32 17.37 -5.60 4.53
N GLY A 33 18.05 -5.75 5.67
CA GLY A 33 17.89 -6.89 6.59
C GLY A 33 16.89 -6.68 7.73
N VAL A 34 16.02 -5.66 7.65
CA VAL A 34 15.06 -5.30 8.72
C VAL A 34 13.64 -5.35 8.17
N SER A 35 12.72 -5.90 8.97
CA SER A 35 11.29 -5.91 8.67
C SER A 35 10.47 -5.33 9.83
N TYR A 36 9.42 -4.61 9.47
CA TYR A 36 8.42 -4.01 10.35
C TYR A 36 7.07 -4.58 9.97
N SER A 37 6.31 -5.10 10.92
CA SER A 37 5.06 -5.80 10.64
C SER A 37 3.97 -5.51 11.66
N HIS A 38 2.73 -5.68 11.23
CA HIS A 38 1.55 -5.65 12.08
C HIS A 38 0.46 -6.52 11.45
N GLU A 39 -0.49 -6.97 12.27
CA GLU A 39 -1.57 -7.85 11.87
C GLU A 39 -2.89 -7.24 12.34
N LEU A 40 -3.84 -7.11 11.43
CA LEU A 40 -5.17 -6.56 11.69
C LEU A 40 -6.23 -7.63 11.52
N PRO A 41 -7.27 -7.66 12.37
CA PRO A 41 -8.51 -8.30 11.98
C PRO A 41 -9.10 -7.52 10.78
N ALA A 42 -9.53 -8.25 9.76
CA ALA A 42 -10.12 -7.70 8.55
C ALA A 42 -11.45 -8.37 8.28
N VAL A 43 -12.51 -7.56 8.23
CA VAL A 43 -13.85 -7.98 7.81
C VAL A 43 -14.09 -7.42 6.41
N PRO A 44 -14.49 -8.25 5.43
CA PRO A 44 -14.85 -7.76 4.11
C PRO A 44 -15.93 -6.67 4.17
N GLY A 45 -15.72 -5.56 3.47
CA GLY A 45 -16.58 -4.37 3.49
C GLY A 45 -16.27 -3.37 4.59
N GLU A 46 -15.44 -3.71 5.58
CA GLU A 46 -15.11 -2.83 6.69
C GLU A 46 -13.69 -2.24 6.60
N ARG A 47 -13.49 -1.13 7.31
CA ARG A 47 -12.19 -0.51 7.48
C ARG A 47 -11.53 -1.00 8.76
N ALA A 48 -10.25 -1.33 8.66
CA ALA A 48 -9.38 -1.61 9.79
C ALA A 48 -8.23 -0.61 9.80
N SER A 49 -7.82 -0.16 10.99
CA SER A 49 -6.72 0.77 11.13
C SER A 49 -5.85 0.45 12.35
N TYR A 50 -4.57 0.82 12.23
CA TYR A 50 -3.61 0.77 13.31
C TYR A 50 -2.65 1.94 13.25
N ALA A 51 -2.31 2.48 14.41
CA ALA A 51 -1.27 3.47 14.61
C ALA A 51 -0.49 3.08 15.88
N GLY A 52 0.80 2.78 15.76
CA GLY A 52 1.61 2.38 16.91
C GLY A 52 2.92 1.67 16.55
N PRO A 53 3.63 1.12 17.55
CA PRO A 53 4.94 0.51 17.35
C PRO A 53 4.88 -0.77 16.49
N ALA A 54 5.75 -0.86 15.49
CA ALA A 54 5.85 -2.05 14.64
C ALA A 54 6.41 -3.27 15.38
N ASN A 55 5.98 -4.47 15.00
CA ASN A 55 6.72 -5.70 15.29
C ASN A 55 7.98 -5.74 14.41
N LYS A 56 9.14 -5.47 15.01
CA LYS A 56 10.44 -5.41 14.33
C LYS A 56 11.18 -6.73 14.38
N ARG A 57 11.76 -7.13 13.25
CA ARG A 57 12.75 -8.21 13.16
C ARG A 57 13.99 -7.71 12.39
N GLY A 58 15.18 -8.07 12.86
CA GLY A 58 16.46 -7.67 12.26
C GLY A 58 17.16 -6.51 12.99
N ARG A 59 18.34 -6.14 12.51
CA ARG A 59 19.17 -5.07 13.10
C ARG A 59 18.82 -3.71 12.49
N GLY A 60 17.93 -2.96 13.14
CA GLY A 60 17.53 -1.61 12.73
C GLY A 60 16.81 -0.85 13.86
N PRO A 61 16.55 0.46 13.65
CA PRO A 61 15.80 1.27 14.62
C PRO A 61 14.38 0.73 14.81
N GLN A 62 13.78 0.97 15.97
CA GLN A 62 12.35 0.77 16.15
C GLN A 62 11.59 1.84 15.35
N ARG A 63 10.42 1.49 14.82
CA ARG A 63 9.59 2.35 13.97
C ARG A 63 8.14 2.24 14.40
N GLU A 64 7.39 3.30 14.13
CA GLU A 64 5.93 3.27 14.20
C GLU A 64 5.34 2.94 12.83
N LEU A 65 4.14 2.37 12.83
CA LEU A 65 3.34 2.11 11.65
C LEU A 65 2.01 2.82 11.77
N ILE A 66 1.62 3.49 10.70
CA ILE A 66 0.21 3.82 10.44
C ILE A 66 -0.23 2.93 9.30
N PHE A 67 -1.21 2.08 9.54
CA PHE A 67 -1.75 1.13 8.56
C PHE A 67 -3.26 1.26 8.51
N ASN A 68 -3.77 1.78 7.40
CA ASN A 68 -5.19 1.79 7.10
C ASN A 68 -5.47 0.78 5.98
N ALA A 69 -6.53 0.00 6.17
CA ALA A 69 -6.93 -1.09 5.28
C ALA A 69 -8.45 -1.09 5.09
N MET A 70 -8.89 -1.37 3.87
CA MET A 70 -10.27 -1.75 3.59
C MET A 70 -10.24 -2.98 2.69
N LEU A 71 -10.74 -4.10 3.21
CA LEU A 71 -10.83 -5.36 2.47
C LEU A 71 -12.16 -5.38 1.72
N ASN A 72 -12.12 -5.46 0.40
CA ASN A 72 -13.32 -5.53 -0.44
C ASN A 72 -13.41 -6.91 -1.07
N GLU A 73 -14.63 -7.43 -1.24
CA GLU A 73 -14.86 -8.58 -2.10
C GLU A 73 -14.63 -8.16 -3.56
N ALA A 74 -13.81 -8.93 -4.28
CA ALA A 74 -13.48 -8.67 -5.69
C ALA A 74 -13.98 -9.84 -6.54
N GLY A 75 -15.27 -9.79 -6.92
CA GLY A 75 -15.87 -10.76 -7.86
C GLY A 75 -15.70 -12.21 -7.42
N GLU A 76 -15.52 -13.14 -8.38
CA GLU A 76 -15.42 -14.58 -8.12
C GLU A 76 -14.12 -15.00 -7.38
N GLY A 77 -14.01 -14.64 -6.10
CA GLY A 77 -13.12 -15.28 -5.12
C GLY A 77 -11.75 -14.66 -4.89
N GLY A 78 -11.57 -13.40 -5.28
CA GLY A 78 -10.46 -12.58 -4.81
C GLY A 78 -10.91 -11.55 -3.79
N PHE A 79 -9.96 -11.02 -3.02
CA PHE A 79 -10.19 -9.79 -2.27
C PHE A 79 -9.41 -8.65 -2.91
N ARG A 80 -9.93 -7.43 -2.82
CA ARG A 80 -9.18 -6.22 -3.13
C ARG A 80 -8.91 -5.48 -1.82
N LEU A 81 -7.64 -5.31 -1.50
CA LEU A 81 -7.22 -4.47 -0.39
C LEU A 81 -6.95 -3.06 -0.89
N ASP A 82 -7.69 -2.10 -0.35
CA ASP A 82 -7.36 -0.68 -0.44
C ASP A 82 -6.50 -0.34 0.78
N TYR A 83 -5.28 0.15 0.58
CA TYR A 83 -4.31 0.35 1.66
C TYR A 83 -3.68 1.74 1.64
N GLN A 84 -3.34 2.20 2.85
CA GLN A 84 -2.41 3.29 3.08
C GLN A 84 -1.49 2.87 4.24
N VAL A 85 -0.19 2.85 3.97
CA VAL A 85 0.85 2.47 4.93
C VAL A 85 1.86 3.59 5.04
N GLU A 86 2.22 3.91 6.28
CA GLU A 86 3.32 4.80 6.63
C GLU A 86 4.22 4.10 7.65
N VAL A 87 5.53 4.09 7.38
CA VAL A 87 6.56 3.66 8.32
C VAL A 87 7.21 4.93 8.86
N ALA A 88 6.93 5.27 10.12
CA ALA A 88 7.36 6.50 10.77
C ALA A 88 8.54 6.26 11.73
N GLU A 89 9.24 7.33 12.08
CA GLU A 89 10.27 7.30 13.12
C GLU A 89 9.62 7.30 14.52
N GLU A 90 10.17 6.54 15.48
CA GLU A 90 9.67 6.55 16.87
C GLU A 90 9.91 7.90 17.55
N LYS A 91 11.05 8.53 17.26
CA LYS A 91 11.49 9.81 17.83
C LYS A 91 12.19 10.60 16.74
N GLY A 92 11.55 11.63 16.21
CA GLY A 92 12.11 12.43 15.12
C GLY A 92 11.09 13.39 14.50
N PRO A 93 11.53 14.27 13.60
CA PRO A 93 10.61 15.08 12.80
C PRO A 93 9.64 14.16 12.02
N PRO A 94 8.41 14.61 11.70
CA PRO A 94 7.36 13.79 11.09
C PRO A 94 7.62 13.53 9.59
N ARG A 95 8.76 12.91 9.27
CA ARG A 95 9.22 12.59 7.92
C ARG A 95 9.34 11.08 7.80
N PRO A 96 8.23 10.38 7.53
CA PRO A 96 8.25 8.93 7.46
C PRO A 96 9.17 8.47 6.32
N PRO A 97 10.17 7.62 6.57
CA PRO A 97 11.08 7.15 5.52
C PRO A 97 10.38 6.40 4.38
N PHE A 98 9.13 5.97 4.57
CA PHE A 98 8.33 5.31 3.55
C PHE A 98 6.84 5.49 3.79
N GLN A 99 6.14 5.99 2.77
CA GLN A 99 4.69 5.91 2.63
C GLN A 99 4.35 5.22 1.31
N ALA A 100 3.30 4.41 1.34
CA ALA A 100 2.71 3.82 0.16
C ALA A 100 1.19 3.74 0.28
N GLN A 101 0.49 4.04 -0.81
CA GLN A 101 -0.95 3.87 -0.91
C GLN A 101 -1.29 3.22 -2.24
N GLY A 102 -2.37 2.46 -2.26
CA GLY A 102 -2.91 1.92 -3.50
C GLY A 102 -3.92 0.82 -3.25
N LYS A 103 -4.13 0.02 -4.28
CA LYS A 103 -5.03 -1.13 -4.22
C LYS A 103 -4.33 -2.36 -4.77
N VAL A 104 -4.38 -3.44 -4.01
CA VAL A 104 -3.72 -4.69 -4.36
C VAL A 104 -4.73 -5.82 -4.23
N PRO A 105 -4.77 -6.74 -5.19
CA PRO A 105 -5.62 -7.90 -5.04
C PRO A 105 -4.91 -8.90 -4.11
N LEU A 106 -5.67 -9.53 -3.21
CA LEU A 106 -5.20 -10.47 -2.21
C LEU A 106 -5.79 -11.85 -2.45
N ARG A 107 -4.96 -12.85 -2.16
CA ARG A 107 -5.34 -14.24 -2.11
C ARG A 107 -5.08 -14.79 -0.70
N PRO A 108 -6.05 -15.50 -0.11
CA PRO A 108 -5.87 -16.19 1.16
C PRO A 108 -4.64 -17.10 1.13
N GLY A 109 -3.83 -17.06 2.19
CA GLY A 109 -2.60 -17.83 2.35
C GLY A 109 -1.42 -17.40 1.46
N LYS A 110 -1.62 -16.48 0.50
CA LYS A 110 -0.55 -16.02 -0.40
C LYS A 110 -0.12 -14.60 -0.08
N GLN A 111 1.20 -14.41 -0.05
CA GLN A 111 1.81 -13.11 0.14
C GLN A 111 1.94 -12.38 -1.21
N VAL A 112 1.62 -11.09 -1.24
CA VAL A 112 1.79 -10.22 -2.41
C VAL A 112 2.79 -9.11 -2.11
N LEU A 113 3.62 -8.73 -3.08
CA LEU A 113 4.43 -7.51 -3.05
C LEU A 113 3.58 -6.36 -3.60
N ALA A 114 3.02 -5.53 -2.72
CA ALA A 114 2.12 -4.46 -3.13
C ALA A 114 2.86 -3.23 -3.67
N ALA A 115 3.98 -2.87 -3.03
CA ALA A 115 4.80 -1.74 -3.45
C ALA A 115 6.29 -2.01 -3.21
N SER A 116 7.16 -1.44 -4.03
CA SER A 116 8.59 -1.30 -3.72
C SER A 116 9.11 0.05 -4.19
N ALA A 117 9.95 0.69 -3.37
CA ALA A 117 10.54 1.99 -3.69
C ALA A 117 11.80 2.22 -2.84
N ALA A 118 12.90 2.64 -3.46
CA ALA A 118 14.17 2.95 -2.77
C ALA A 118 14.61 1.91 -1.71
N GLY A 119 14.58 0.64 -2.09
CA GLY A 119 14.99 -0.48 -1.22
C GLY A 119 13.93 -0.91 -0.20
N TRP A 120 12.83 -0.17 -0.05
CA TRP A 120 11.65 -0.64 0.67
C TRP A 120 10.83 -1.62 -0.16
N LYS A 121 10.28 -2.63 0.50
CA LYS A 121 9.31 -3.58 -0.06
C LYS A 121 8.14 -3.72 0.91
N LEU A 122 6.92 -3.53 0.42
CA LEU A 122 5.69 -3.66 1.18
C LEU A 122 4.95 -4.92 0.76
N TYR A 123 4.73 -5.81 1.71
CA TYR A 123 4.03 -7.06 1.52
C TYR A 123 2.72 -7.10 2.30
N PHE A 124 1.73 -7.76 1.73
CA PHE A 124 0.50 -8.14 2.42
C PHE A 124 0.24 -9.63 2.29
N ARG A 125 -0.42 -10.19 3.29
CA ARG A 125 -0.92 -11.56 3.30
C ARG A 125 -2.26 -11.57 4.03
N LEU A 126 -3.23 -12.27 3.44
CA LEU A 126 -4.54 -12.49 4.03
C LEU A 126 -4.60 -13.95 4.50
N ASP A 127 -5.01 -14.18 5.73
CA ASP A 127 -5.16 -15.50 6.34
C ASP A 127 -6.56 -15.63 6.99
N GLY A 128 -6.95 -16.84 7.35
CA GLY A 128 -8.21 -17.15 8.04
C GLY A 128 -9.21 -17.95 7.20
N GLU A 129 -9.98 -18.82 7.86
CA GLU A 129 -10.98 -19.69 7.23
C GLU A 129 -12.14 -18.91 6.60
N ALA A 130 -12.50 -17.78 7.21
CA ALA A 130 -13.45 -16.79 6.70
C ALA A 130 -13.14 -16.32 5.28
N CYS A 131 -11.85 -16.34 4.93
CA CYS A 131 -11.35 -15.93 3.64
C CYS A 131 -11.02 -17.14 2.74
N ALA A 132 -11.16 -18.38 3.19
CA ALA A 132 -10.71 -19.55 2.43
C ALA A 132 -11.51 -19.77 1.13
N GLY A 133 -10.81 -19.99 0.03
CA GLY A 133 -11.39 -20.34 -1.26
C GLY A 133 -10.35 -20.42 -2.38
N GLU A 134 -10.40 -21.49 -3.16
CA GLU A 134 -9.66 -21.58 -4.43
C GLU A 134 -10.62 -21.19 -5.56
N ARG A 135 -10.43 -20.02 -6.16
CA ARG A 135 -11.26 -19.57 -7.28
C ARG A 135 -10.41 -18.87 -8.35
N GLY A 136 -10.98 -18.80 -9.57
CA GLY A 136 -10.33 -18.25 -10.75
C GLY A 136 -9.77 -16.86 -10.46
N TRP A 137 -8.52 -16.62 -10.84
CA TRP A 137 -7.87 -15.35 -10.53
C TRP A 137 -6.95 -14.93 -11.65
N GLU A 138 -7.00 -13.63 -11.92
CA GLU A 138 -6.04 -12.94 -12.75
C GLU A 138 -4.86 -12.46 -11.92
N LYS A 139 -3.66 -12.87 -12.32
CA LYS A 139 -2.42 -12.38 -11.72
C LYS A 139 -2.41 -10.86 -11.74
N ALA A 140 -2.17 -10.26 -10.57
CA ALA A 140 -1.94 -8.82 -10.50
C ALA A 140 -0.80 -8.47 -11.44
N GLY A 141 -1.07 -7.53 -12.34
CA GLY A 141 -0.01 -6.98 -13.16
C GLY A 141 1.00 -6.23 -12.29
N THR A 142 2.18 -5.93 -12.85
CA THR A 142 3.16 -5.06 -12.19
C THR A 142 3.35 -3.78 -12.99
N LEU A 143 3.17 -2.65 -12.32
CA LEU A 143 3.46 -1.31 -12.84
C LEU A 143 4.81 -0.89 -12.29
N SER A 144 5.83 -0.85 -13.14
CA SER A 144 7.18 -0.45 -12.78
C SER A 144 7.50 0.91 -13.37
N ALA A 145 8.00 1.83 -12.56
CA ALA A 145 8.44 3.14 -13.00
C ALA A 145 9.83 3.48 -12.48
N ARG A 146 10.50 4.40 -13.17
CA ARG A 146 11.84 4.87 -12.83
C ARG A 146 11.96 6.35 -13.15
N LEU A 147 12.23 7.16 -12.14
CA LEU A 147 12.70 8.52 -12.33
C LEU A 147 14.24 8.50 -12.34
N LYS A 148 14.86 9.06 -13.38
CA LYS A 148 16.31 9.19 -13.50
C LYS A 148 16.67 10.67 -13.69
N CYS A 149 17.48 11.23 -12.81
CA CYS A 149 17.95 12.62 -12.86
C CYS A 149 19.49 12.61 -12.78
N GLY A 150 20.16 12.87 -13.90
CA GLY A 150 21.63 12.72 -13.99
C GLY A 150 22.08 11.28 -13.62
N LYS A 151 22.86 11.16 -12.55
CA LYS A 151 23.36 9.87 -12.02
C LYS A 151 22.38 9.19 -11.04
N LEU A 152 21.38 9.91 -10.55
CA LEU A 152 20.42 9.40 -9.57
C LEU A 152 19.31 8.61 -10.27
N SER A 153 18.90 7.50 -9.67
CA SER A 153 17.81 6.66 -10.19
C SER A 153 16.92 6.16 -9.07
N TYR A 154 15.62 6.35 -9.24
CA TYR A 154 14.59 6.02 -8.27
C TYR A 154 13.59 5.04 -8.90
N PRO A 155 13.83 3.73 -8.76
CA PRO A 155 12.86 2.73 -9.19
C PRO A 155 11.72 2.64 -8.17
N VAL A 156 10.51 2.48 -8.70
CA VAL A 156 9.30 2.17 -7.95
C VAL A 156 8.51 1.08 -8.68
N SER A 157 7.87 0.19 -7.96
CA SER A 157 6.95 -0.79 -8.54
C SER A 157 5.71 -0.96 -7.67
N PHE A 158 4.57 -1.23 -8.31
CA PHE A 158 3.32 -1.59 -7.64
C PHE A 158 2.76 -2.87 -8.24
N ALA A 159 2.20 -3.75 -7.42
CA ALA A 159 1.20 -4.69 -7.92
C ALA A 159 -0.05 -3.87 -8.25
N TYR A 160 -0.44 -3.86 -9.52
CA TYR A 160 -1.46 -2.93 -10.00
C TYR A 160 -2.73 -3.63 -10.48
N LEU A 161 -3.82 -2.89 -10.30
CA LEU A 161 -5.13 -3.10 -10.86
C LEU A 161 -5.37 -1.94 -11.84
N THR A 162 -5.97 -2.25 -12.98
CA THR A 162 -6.34 -1.23 -13.97
C THR A 162 -7.31 -0.23 -13.34
N ASN A 163 -7.17 1.05 -13.71
CA ASN A 163 -7.99 2.17 -13.24
C ASN A 163 -7.83 2.54 -11.76
N GLU A 164 -6.78 2.08 -11.09
CA GLU A 164 -6.56 2.35 -9.66
C GLU A 164 -5.34 3.22 -9.36
N GLN A 165 -5.45 4.10 -8.37
CA GLN A 165 -4.37 5.04 -8.04
C GLN A 165 -3.31 4.40 -7.14
N TYR A 166 -2.04 4.70 -7.42
CA TYR A 166 -0.89 4.30 -6.63
C TYR A 166 -0.05 5.50 -6.24
N MET A 167 0.47 5.50 -5.03
CA MET A 167 1.41 6.54 -4.58
C MET A 167 2.49 5.92 -3.71
N THR A 168 3.71 6.45 -3.83
CA THR A 168 4.72 6.33 -2.80
C THR A 168 5.32 7.68 -2.48
N VAL A 169 5.63 7.89 -1.20
CA VAL A 169 6.44 9.02 -0.74
C VAL A 169 7.64 8.45 0.00
N LEU A 170 8.82 8.93 -0.37
CA LEU A 170 10.09 8.53 0.23
C LEU A 170 10.76 9.75 0.83
N TYR A 171 11.23 9.60 2.06
CA TYR A 171 12.13 10.55 2.70
C TYR A 171 13.48 9.86 2.95
N GLU A 172 14.53 10.44 2.38
CA GLU A 172 15.92 9.99 2.57
C GLU A 172 16.77 11.14 3.08
N GLU A 173 17.71 10.83 3.97
CA GLU A 173 18.75 11.76 4.43
C GLU A 173 20.10 11.29 3.87
N PRO A 174 20.41 11.59 2.59
CA PRO A 174 21.64 11.10 1.93
C PRO A 174 22.96 11.68 2.47
N ALA A 175 22.92 12.79 3.22
CA ALA A 175 24.06 13.42 3.87
C ALA A 175 23.58 14.30 5.05
N GLU A 176 24.48 14.65 5.98
CA GLU A 176 24.16 15.57 7.10
C GLU A 176 23.44 16.82 6.56
N ASN A 177 22.17 16.99 6.96
CA ASN A 177 21.28 18.13 6.67
C ASN A 177 20.63 18.23 5.27
N THR A 178 20.72 17.21 4.40
CA THR A 178 19.96 17.22 3.14
C THR A 178 18.81 16.24 3.19
N VAL A 179 17.56 16.72 3.14
CA VAL A 179 16.38 15.87 3.03
C VAL A 179 15.95 15.76 1.58
N ARG A 180 15.81 14.51 1.12
CA ARG A 180 15.27 14.19 -0.19
C ARG A 180 13.85 13.65 -0.05
N ARG A 181 12.89 14.29 -0.72
CA ARG A 181 11.51 13.83 -0.82
C ARG A 181 11.21 13.43 -2.25
N LEU A 182 10.82 12.18 -2.46
CA LEU A 182 10.29 11.71 -3.74
C LEU A 182 8.81 11.33 -3.58
N THR A 183 7.94 11.98 -4.35
CA THR A 183 6.54 11.55 -4.53
C THR A 183 6.39 11.02 -5.94
N VAL A 184 5.87 9.80 -6.08
CA VAL A 184 5.42 9.25 -7.36
C VAL A 184 3.95 8.88 -7.21
N GLY A 185 3.09 9.58 -7.95
CA GLY A 185 1.66 9.27 -8.08
C GLY A 185 1.37 8.73 -9.47
N LEU A 186 0.70 7.58 -9.55
CA LEU A 186 0.34 6.89 -10.79
C LEU A 186 -1.19 6.70 -10.80
N LEU A 187 -1.85 7.26 -11.81
CA LEU A 187 -3.30 7.17 -11.98
C LEU A 187 -3.60 6.61 -13.37
N PRO A 188 -3.90 5.31 -13.51
CA PRO A 188 -4.40 4.73 -14.73
C PRO A 188 -5.75 5.37 -15.08
N GLY A 189 -5.83 5.91 -16.28
CA GLY A 189 -7.07 6.30 -16.94
C GLY A 189 -7.81 5.09 -17.49
N PRO A 190 -8.99 5.31 -18.08
CA PRO A 190 -9.81 4.23 -18.62
C PRO A 190 -9.03 3.40 -19.64
N SER A 191 -9.21 2.08 -19.55
CA SER A 191 -8.64 1.15 -20.51
C SER A 191 -9.43 1.22 -21.82
N ALA A 192 -8.72 1.24 -22.94
CA ALA A 192 -9.30 1.03 -24.27
C ALA A 192 -9.58 -0.46 -24.50
N PHE A 193 -10.40 -0.76 -25.51
CA PHE A 193 -10.80 -2.13 -25.86
C PHE A 193 -9.63 -3.06 -26.20
N ASP A 194 -8.48 -2.50 -26.59
CA ASP A 194 -7.25 -3.23 -26.90
C ASP A 194 -6.40 -3.55 -25.64
N GLY A 195 -6.90 -3.20 -24.44
CA GLY A 195 -6.22 -3.37 -23.17
C GLY A 195 -5.15 -2.32 -22.88
N THR A 196 -4.98 -1.31 -23.74
CA THR A 196 -4.13 -0.16 -23.45
C THR A 196 -4.81 0.78 -22.46
N PHE A 197 -4.04 1.53 -21.68
CA PHE A 197 -4.59 2.52 -20.74
C PHE A 197 -3.67 3.74 -20.65
N GLN A 198 -4.27 4.91 -20.50
CA GLN A 198 -3.52 6.16 -20.32
C GLN A 198 -3.10 6.30 -18.86
N LEU A 199 -1.82 6.16 -18.55
CA LEU A 199 -1.31 6.46 -17.22
C LEU A 199 -1.04 7.95 -17.06
N GLN A 200 -1.66 8.58 -16.06
CA GLN A 200 -1.29 9.90 -15.58
C GLN A 200 -0.24 9.76 -14.48
N TYR A 201 0.78 10.61 -14.49
CA TYR A 201 1.84 10.59 -13.48
C TYR A 201 2.03 11.96 -12.84
N VAL A 202 2.44 11.95 -11.58
CA VAL A 202 2.93 13.12 -10.83
C VAL A 202 4.25 12.73 -10.17
N LEU A 203 5.29 13.54 -10.41
CA LEU A 203 6.65 13.33 -9.95
C LEU A 203 7.09 14.59 -9.22
N ASN A 204 7.41 14.46 -7.93
CA ASN A 204 7.97 15.56 -7.15
C ASN A 204 9.26 15.08 -6.49
N LEU A 205 10.40 15.66 -6.87
CA LEU A 205 11.69 15.42 -6.25
C LEU A 205 12.21 16.73 -5.67
N ARG A 206 12.39 16.75 -4.34
CA ARG A 206 12.99 17.87 -3.62
C ARG A 206 14.26 17.40 -2.92
N GLU A 207 15.28 18.24 -2.89
CA GLU A 207 16.55 18.00 -2.21
C GLU A 207 16.96 19.27 -1.46
N GLY A 208 17.13 19.20 -0.13
CA GLY A 208 17.47 20.37 0.69
C GLY A 208 16.42 21.49 0.62
N GLY A 209 15.16 21.15 0.31
CA GLY A 209 14.07 22.11 0.07
C GLY A 209 13.98 22.65 -1.36
N GLN A 210 15.02 22.48 -2.19
CA GLN A 210 15.01 22.86 -3.59
C GLN A 210 14.26 21.83 -4.44
N VAL A 211 13.42 22.31 -5.37
CA VAL A 211 12.75 21.45 -6.35
C VAL A 211 13.76 21.05 -7.43
N ILE A 212 14.06 19.76 -7.52
CA ILE A 212 14.87 19.18 -8.60
C ILE A 212 13.98 18.87 -9.79
N THR A 213 12.82 18.26 -9.53
CA THR A 213 11.76 18.11 -10.52
C THR A 213 10.38 18.22 -9.89
N ASP A 214 9.48 18.86 -10.62
CA ASP A 214 8.04 18.85 -10.38
C ASP A 214 7.38 18.69 -11.74
N SER A 215 6.96 17.47 -12.06
CA SER A 215 6.52 17.10 -13.39
C SER A 215 5.28 16.23 -13.32
N GLN A 216 4.32 16.53 -14.18
CA GLN A 216 3.14 15.73 -14.38
C GLN A 216 2.91 15.54 -15.87
N GLY A 217 2.25 14.45 -16.24
CA GLY A 217 1.98 14.15 -17.62
C GLY A 217 1.19 12.87 -17.81
N LYS A 218 1.12 12.42 -19.06
CA LYS A 218 0.37 11.22 -19.43
C LYS A 218 1.19 10.37 -20.40
N VAL A 219 1.09 9.06 -20.28
CA VAL A 219 1.70 8.10 -21.19
C VAL A 219 0.71 6.97 -21.47
N LEU A 220 0.64 6.51 -22.72
CA LEU A 220 -0.19 5.36 -23.08
C LEU A 220 0.59 4.07 -22.82
N LEU A 221 0.02 3.16 -22.03
CA LEU A 221 0.63 1.87 -21.70
C LEU A 221 -0.16 0.71 -22.28
N ALA A 222 0.56 -0.32 -22.71
CA ALA A 222 0.01 -1.63 -23.05
C ALA A 222 0.61 -2.66 -22.07
N PRO A 223 -0.19 -3.48 -21.36
CA PRO A 223 0.33 -4.57 -20.54
C PRO A 223 1.14 -5.57 -21.38
N GLY A 224 2.41 -5.80 -21.00
CA GLY A 224 3.34 -6.61 -21.78
C GLY A 224 3.98 -5.87 -22.97
N GLY A 225 3.62 -4.60 -23.17
CA GLY A 225 4.32 -3.71 -24.08
C GLY A 225 5.69 -3.28 -23.55
N GLY A 226 6.47 -2.64 -24.40
CA GLY A 226 7.77 -2.08 -24.03
C GLY A 226 7.64 -0.88 -23.08
N SER A 227 8.79 -0.45 -22.55
CA SER A 227 8.87 0.74 -21.69
C SER A 227 8.48 2.00 -22.46
N GLN A 228 7.73 2.87 -21.78
CA GLN A 228 7.39 4.21 -22.26
C GLN A 228 8.25 5.24 -21.55
N HIS A 229 8.61 6.29 -22.29
CA HIS A 229 9.47 7.36 -21.80
C HIS A 229 8.72 8.69 -21.83
N ALA A 230 8.90 9.50 -20.80
CA ALA A 230 8.42 10.87 -20.74
C ALA A 230 9.48 11.80 -20.14
N ALA A 231 9.45 13.06 -20.56
CA ALA A 231 10.26 14.10 -19.93
C ALA A 231 9.78 14.33 -18.50
N ALA A 232 10.72 14.48 -17.56
CA ALA A 232 10.42 14.66 -16.14
C ALA A 232 11.10 15.93 -15.59
N GLY A 233 11.17 17.01 -16.36
CA GLY A 233 11.87 18.24 -15.97
C GLY A 233 13.34 18.30 -16.42
N ARG A 234 14.08 19.33 -15.99
CA ARG A 234 15.43 19.63 -16.48
C ARG A 234 16.42 18.51 -16.11
N GLY A 235 16.90 17.77 -17.12
CA GLY A 235 17.89 16.69 -16.93
C GLY A 235 17.32 15.41 -16.31
N CYS A 236 15.99 15.29 -16.22
CA CYS A 236 15.31 14.15 -15.65
C CYS A 236 14.46 13.42 -16.72
N SER A 237 14.46 12.10 -16.66
CA SER A 237 13.66 11.22 -17.51
C SER A 237 12.81 10.30 -16.64
N PHE A 238 11.56 10.09 -17.07
CA PHE A 238 10.64 9.14 -16.46
C PHE A 238 10.44 7.98 -17.43
N THR A 239 10.61 6.76 -16.92
CA THR A 239 10.36 5.54 -17.68
C THR A 239 9.34 4.70 -16.94
N VAL A 240 8.37 4.12 -17.63
CA VAL A 240 7.34 3.30 -17.00
C VAL A 240 6.97 2.11 -17.89
N THR A 241 6.56 1.01 -17.27
CA THR A 241 6.20 -0.24 -17.95
C THR A 241 5.10 -0.94 -17.16
N ALA A 242 4.13 -1.51 -17.87
CA ALA A 242 3.08 -2.34 -17.30
C ALA A 242 3.27 -3.78 -17.78
N SER A 243 3.18 -4.74 -16.86
CA SER A 243 3.32 -6.18 -17.14
C SER A 243 2.16 -6.96 -16.54
N ARG A 244 1.87 -8.15 -17.09
CA ARG A 244 0.83 -9.08 -16.59
C ARG A 244 1.41 -10.09 -15.58
#